data_AF-A0A1Y6KA93-F1
#
_entry.id   AF-A0A1Y6KA93-F1
#
_cell.length_a   1.000
_cell.length_b   1.000
_cell.length_c   1.000
_cell.angle_alpha   90.00
_cell.angle_beta   90.00
_cell.angle_gamma   90.00
#
_symmetry.space_group_name_H-M   'P 1'
#
loop_
_entity.id
_entity.type
_entity.pdbx_description
1 polymer ?
#
loop_
_entity_poly.entity_id
_entity_poly.type
_entity_poly.pdbx_seq_one_letter_code
_entity_poly.pdbx_strand_id
1 'polypeptide(L)'
;MVTPAAKRKAVAHLVGVHGMSERRACKAIGCCRMTVRYQTSRADDAGLRQRMRAIAHERRRFGYRSLHVLLRRQGYLVNHKKLFRLYREERRNPPPGAALAIWC
;
A
#
# COMPACT_ATOMS: atom_id res chain seq x y z
N MET A 1 -25.04 -9.76 -6.69
CA MET A 1 -24.49 -8.38 -6.61
C MET A 1 -23.03 -8.41 -7.07
N VAL A 2 -22.62 -7.63 -8.08
CA VAL A 2 -21.24 -7.69 -8.63
C VAL A 2 -20.32 -6.72 -7.89
N THR A 3 -19.15 -7.19 -7.43
CA THR A 3 -18.20 -6.34 -6.70
C THR A 3 -17.57 -5.28 -7.63
N PRO A 4 -17.21 -4.08 -7.12
CA PRO A 4 -16.53 -3.05 -7.92
C PRO A 4 -15.19 -3.51 -8.51
N ALA A 5 -14.53 -4.50 -7.90
CA ALA A 5 -13.31 -5.11 -8.44
C ALA A 5 -13.61 -5.99 -9.68
N ALA A 6 -14.67 -6.79 -9.65
CA ALA A 6 -15.10 -7.60 -10.78
C ALA A 6 -15.53 -6.72 -11.98
N LYS A 7 -16.26 -5.63 -11.71
CA LYS A 7 -16.63 -4.65 -12.76
C LYS A 7 -15.40 -4.04 -13.45
N ARG A 8 -14.36 -3.69 -12.68
CA ARG A 8 -13.10 -3.17 -13.22
C ARG A 8 -12.38 -4.17 -14.10
N LYS A 9 -12.27 -5.43 -13.66
CA LYS A 9 -11.63 -6.51 -14.45
C LYS A 9 -12.36 -6.73 -15.78
N ALA A 10 -13.69 -6.75 -15.74
CA ALA A 10 -14.50 -6.95 -16.94
C ALA A 10 -14.38 -5.76 -17.92
N VAL A 11 -14.27 -4.52 -17.44
CA VAL A 11 -13.96 -3.37 -18.31
C VAL A 11 -12.55 -3.47 -18.91
N ALA A 12 -11.55 -3.83 -18.12
CA ALA A 12 -10.18 -4.02 -18.60
C ALA A 12 -10.11 -5.11 -19.69
N HIS A 13 -10.87 -6.20 -19.52
CA HIS A 13 -11.00 -7.25 -20.53
C HIS A 13 -11.66 -6.75 -21.82
N LEU A 14 -12.74 -5.99 -21.73
CA LEU A 14 -13.41 -5.41 -22.90
C LEU A 14 -12.52 -4.43 -23.68
N VAL A 15 -11.72 -3.63 -22.98
CA VAL A 15 -10.78 -2.70 -23.62
C VAL A 15 -9.60 -3.44 -24.25
N GLY A 16 -8.98 -4.37 -23.52
CA GLY A 16 -7.77 -5.07 -23.97
C GLY A 16 -8.02 -6.16 -25.01
N VAL A 17 -9.08 -6.96 -24.87
CA VAL A 17 -9.36 -8.11 -25.74
C VAL A 17 -10.24 -7.73 -26.93
N HIS A 18 -11.22 -6.85 -26.71
CA HIS A 18 -12.19 -6.48 -27.75
C HIS A 18 -11.91 -5.11 -28.39
N GLY A 19 -10.81 -4.44 -28.04
CA GLY A 19 -10.43 -3.13 -28.58
C GLY A 19 -11.47 -2.03 -28.32
N MET A 20 -12.38 -2.23 -27.36
CA MET A 20 -13.43 -1.25 -27.08
C MET A 20 -12.85 -0.02 -26.40
N SER A 21 -13.41 1.15 -26.71
CA SER A 21 -13.10 2.35 -25.95
C SER A 21 -13.56 2.21 -24.50
N GLU A 22 -12.79 2.76 -23.56
CA GLU A 22 -13.10 2.75 -22.12
C GLU A 22 -14.54 3.25 -21.85
N ARG A 23 -15.00 4.25 -22.62
CA ARG A 23 -16.37 4.79 -22.54
C ARG A 23 -17.43 3.73 -22.86
N ARG A 24 -17.21 2.95 -23.92
CA ARG A 24 -18.16 1.91 -24.39
C ARG A 24 -18.18 0.74 -23.42
N ALA A 25 -17.01 0.31 -22.96
CA ALA A 25 -16.86 -0.75 -21.96
C ALA A 25 -17.52 -0.37 -20.61
N CYS A 26 -17.32 0.86 -20.11
CA CYS A 26 -17.96 1.33 -18.87
C CYS A 26 -19.50 1.39 -19.00
N LYS A 27 -20.02 1.80 -20.16
CA LYS A 27 -21.47 1.85 -20.41
C LYS A 27 -22.08 0.45 -20.46
N ALA A 28 -21.39 -0.52 -21.08
CA ALA A 28 -21.84 -1.91 -21.16
C ALA A 28 -21.91 -2.59 -19.79
N ILE A 29 -20.97 -2.27 -18.88
CA ILE A 29 -20.89 -2.88 -17.54
C ILE A 29 -21.71 -2.12 -16.48
N GLY A 30 -22.16 -0.91 -16.79
CA GLY A 30 -22.85 -0.04 -15.83
C GLY A 30 -21.92 0.35 -14.67
N CYS A 31 -20.72 0.84 -15.00
CA CYS A 31 -19.76 1.36 -14.01
C CYS A 31 -19.32 2.79 -14.34
N CYS A 32 -19.02 3.58 -13.31
CA CYS A 32 -18.49 4.93 -13.49
C CYS A 32 -17.02 4.87 -13.92
N ARG A 33 -16.64 5.72 -14.88
CA ARG A 33 -15.27 5.83 -15.39
C ARG A 33 -14.26 6.14 -14.28
N MET A 34 -14.65 6.93 -13.27
CA MET A 34 -13.79 7.23 -12.12
C MET A 34 -13.38 5.97 -11.37
N THR A 35 -14.27 4.98 -11.26
CA THR A 35 -13.96 3.71 -10.61
C THR A 35 -12.94 2.92 -11.42
N VAL A 36 -13.06 2.92 -12.76
CA VAL A 36 -12.12 2.20 -13.65
C VAL A 36 -10.75 2.86 -13.66
N ARG A 37 -10.70 4.19 -13.68
CA ARG A 37 -9.45 4.98 -13.62
C ARG A 37 -8.81 5.00 -12.24
N TYR A 38 -9.54 4.64 -11.20
CA TYR A 38 -9.01 4.62 -9.85
C TYR A 38 -7.92 3.54 -9.70
N GLN A 39 -6.68 3.99 -9.79
CA GLN A 39 -5.51 3.22 -9.45
C GLN A 39 -5.13 3.53 -8.00
N THR A 40 -5.04 2.50 -7.17
CA THR A 40 -4.46 2.65 -5.85
C THR A 40 -2.97 2.86 -6.03
N SER A 41 -2.50 4.10 -5.96
CA SER A 41 -1.07 4.39 -5.83
C SER A 41 -0.62 3.90 -4.45
N ARG A 42 -0.17 2.65 -4.40
CA ARG A 42 0.70 2.19 -3.32
C ARG A 42 2.07 2.69 -3.71
N ALA A 43 2.38 3.96 -3.40
CA ALA A 43 3.72 4.48 -3.54
C ALA A 43 4.69 3.47 -2.91
N ASP A 44 5.76 3.12 -3.62
CA ASP A 44 6.69 2.08 -3.22
C ASP A 44 7.20 2.34 -1.80
N ASP A 45 6.57 1.69 -0.85
CA ASP A 45 6.88 1.81 0.57
C ASP A 45 8.16 1.05 0.92
N ALA A 46 8.84 0.46 -0.08
CA ALA A 46 10.07 -0.29 0.07
C ALA A 46 11.17 0.54 0.76
N GLY A 47 11.40 1.78 0.30
CA GLY A 47 12.40 2.67 0.90
C GLY A 47 12.05 3.04 2.35
N LEU A 48 10.76 3.28 2.62
CA LEU A 48 10.28 3.56 3.96
C LEU A 48 10.41 2.35 4.90
N ARG A 49 10.08 1.15 4.42
CA ARG A 49 10.25 -0.11 5.17
C ARG A 49 11.72 -0.35 5.50
N GLN A 50 12.62 -0.14 4.54
CA GLN A 50 14.06 -0.32 4.76
C GLN A 50 14.60 0.68 5.80
N ARG A 51 14.15 1.94 5.76
CA ARG A 51 14.53 2.93 6.77
C ARG A 51 13.97 2.63 8.16
N MET A 52 12.71 2.19 8.23
CA MET A 52 12.11 1.71 9.48
C MET A 52 12.93 0.57 10.08
N ARG A 53 13.34 -0.41 9.26
CA ARG A 53 14.19 -1.53 9.69
C ARG A 53 15.54 -1.06 10.20
N ALA A 54 16.20 -0.13 9.51
CA ALA A 54 17.49 0.41 9.94
C ALA A 54 17.41 1.06 11.33
N ILE A 55 16.39 1.91 11.56
CA ILE A 55 16.17 2.56 12.87
C ILE A 55 15.88 1.52 13.96
N ALA A 56 15.10 0.49 13.61
CA ALA A 56 14.68 -0.52 14.56
C ALA A 56 15.83 -1.49 14.91
N HIS A 57 16.75 -1.76 13.98
CA HIS A 57 18.01 -2.46 14.23
C HIS A 57 18.94 -1.66 15.14
N GLU A 58 19.02 -0.34 14.95
CA GLU A 58 19.90 0.54 15.72
C GLU A 58 19.46 0.66 17.20
N ARG A 59 18.14 0.60 17.48
CA ARG A 59 17.60 0.74 18.84
C ARG A 59 16.46 -0.26 19.13
N ARG A 60 16.80 -1.35 19.83
CA ARG A 60 15.90 -2.48 20.20
C ARG A 60 14.64 -2.15 21.04
N ARG A 61 14.46 -0.94 21.59
CA ARG A 61 13.33 -0.60 22.50
C ARG A 61 12.39 0.50 21.96
N PHE A 62 12.32 0.71 20.65
CA PHE A 62 11.40 1.70 20.09
C PHE A 62 10.07 1.12 19.62
N GLY A 63 8.97 1.64 20.20
CA GLY A 63 7.63 1.49 19.65
C GLY A 63 7.35 2.42 18.46
N TYR A 64 6.20 2.24 17.81
CA TYR A 64 5.81 2.97 16.60
C TYR A 64 5.79 4.51 16.75
N ARG A 65 5.53 5.03 17.96
CA ARG A 65 5.52 6.49 18.24
C ARG A 65 6.91 7.10 18.10
N SER A 66 7.92 6.44 18.65
CA SER A 66 9.31 6.92 18.57
C SER A 66 9.87 6.79 17.16
N LEU A 67 9.49 5.71 16.46
CA LEU A 67 9.81 5.52 15.04
C LEU A 67 9.24 6.67 14.19
N HIS A 68 8.00 7.10 14.47
CA HIS A 68 7.36 8.23 13.78
C HIS A 68 8.13 9.54 13.96
N VAL A 69 8.56 9.84 15.19
CA VAL A 69 9.35 11.05 15.49
C VAL A 69 10.70 11.02 14.78
N LEU A 70 11.40 9.89 14.79
CA LEU A 70 12.70 9.74 14.11
C LEU A 70 12.58 9.87 12.59
N LEU A 71 11.57 9.26 11.99
CA LEU A 71 11.28 9.41 10.57
C LEU A 71 10.98 10.87 10.22
N ARG A 72 10.23 11.58 11.07
CA ARG A 72 9.94 13.00 10.88
C ARG A 72 11.21 13.86 10.94
N ARG A 73 12.12 13.57 11.87
CA ARG A 73 13.44 14.24 11.96
C ARG A 73 14.32 13.99 10.75
N GLN A 74 14.18 12.84 10.09
CA GLN A 74 14.89 12.50 8.85
C GLN A 74 14.19 13.04 7.59
N GLY A 75 13.14 13.85 7.73
CA GLY A 75 12.43 14.47 6.60
C GLY A 75 11.31 13.61 5.99
N TYR A 76 11.03 12.43 6.55
CA TYR A 76 9.94 11.58 6.08
C TYR A 76 8.60 12.05 6.65
N LEU A 77 7.80 12.74 5.85
CA LEU A 77 6.43 13.17 6.17
C LEU A 77 5.43 12.01 6.04
N VAL A 78 5.57 10.98 6.86
CA VAL A 78 4.68 9.81 6.86
C VAL A 78 3.51 10.03 7.81
N ASN A 79 2.29 9.78 7.33
CA ASN A 79 1.11 9.79 8.18
C ASN A 79 1.18 8.64 9.21
N HIS A 80 0.86 8.92 10.48
CA HIS A 80 0.80 7.92 11.55
C HIS A 80 -0.05 6.69 11.19
N LYS A 81 -1.15 6.87 10.44
CA LYS A 81 -2.00 5.75 9.96
C LYS A 81 -1.26 4.83 9.00
N LYS A 82 -0.44 5.41 8.12
CA LYS A 82 0.38 4.67 7.14
C LYS A 82 1.50 3.93 7.85
N LEU A 83 2.18 4.58 8.79
CA LEU A 83 3.24 3.97 9.60
C LEU A 83 2.70 2.79 10.41
N PHE A 84 1.55 2.94 11.08
CA PHE A 84 0.94 1.87 11.86
C PHE A 84 0.51 0.67 10.99
N ARG A 85 -0.02 0.93 9.79
CA ARG A 85 -0.33 -0.14 8.82
C ARG A 85 0.93 -0.90 8.41
N LEU A 86 1.99 -0.19 8.03
CA LEU A 86 3.27 -0.80 7.64
C LEU A 86 3.91 -1.57 8.81
N TYR A 87 3.90 -1.00 10.02
CA TYR A 87 4.36 -1.67 11.24
C TYR A 87 3.64 -3.01 11.46
N ARG A 88 2.32 -3.02 11.31
CA ARG A 88 1.50 -4.23 11.47
C ARG A 88 1.72 -5.25 10.34
N GLU A 89 1.95 -4.79 9.12
CA GLU A 89 2.32 -5.65 7.99
C GLU A 89 3.70 -6.30 8.18
N GLU A 90 4.71 -5.54 8.59
CA GLU A 90 6.06 -6.04 8.90
C GLU A 90 6.06 -6.99 10.10
N ARG A 91 5.23 -6.75 11.12
CA ARG A 91 5.04 -7.71 12.23
C ARG A 91 4.42 -9.03 11.76
N ARG A 92 3.57 -9.00 10.72
CA ARG A 92 2.93 -10.20 10.16
C ARG A 92 3.85 -10.97 9.21
N ASN A 93 4.80 -10.29 8.56
CA ASN A 93 5.77 -10.91 7.66
C ASN A 93 7.17 -10.36 7.94
N PRO A 94 7.80 -10.75 9.07
CA PRO A 94 9.14 -10.30 9.38
C PRO A 94 10.14 -10.93 8.40
N PRO A 95 11.15 -10.18 7.92
CA PRO A 95 12.19 -10.77 7.09
C PRO A 95 12.98 -11.82 7.91
N PRO A 96 13.50 -12.87 7.24
CA PRO A 96 14.28 -13.91 7.91
C PRO A 96 15.49 -13.26 8.59
N GLY A 97 15.52 -13.26 9.93
CA GLY A 97 16.59 -12.68 10.76
C GLY A 97 16.20 -11.51 11.68
N ALA A 98 15.01 -10.90 11.53
CA ALA A 98 14.56 -9.77 12.35
C ALA A 98 13.49 -10.12 13.40
N ALA A 99 13.11 -11.40 13.51
CA ALA A 99 11.84 -11.84 14.10
C ALA A 99 11.69 -11.65 15.61
N LEU A 100 12.76 -11.45 16.40
CA LEU A 100 12.66 -11.57 17.87
C LEU A 100 13.16 -10.38 18.69
N ALA A 101 13.82 -9.37 18.10
CA ALA A 101 14.54 -8.37 18.90
C ALA A 101 14.09 -6.90 18.71
N ILE A 102 13.23 -6.61 17.74
CA ILE A 102 13.12 -5.27 17.14
C ILE A 102 11.75 -4.60 17.33
N TRP A 103 10.69 -5.39 17.55
CA TRP A 103 9.29 -4.93 17.43
C TRP A 103 8.44 -5.21 18.68
N CYS A 104 9.01 -5.00 19.87
CA CYS A 104 8.31 -5.14 21.15
C CYS A 104 7.35 -3.98 21.42
#